data_AF-W7TAA2-F1
#
_entry.id   AF-W7TAA2-F1
#
_cell.length_a   1.000
_cell.length_b   1.000
_cell.length_c   1.000
_cell.angle_alpha   90.00
_cell.angle_beta   90.00
_cell.angle_gamma   90.00
#
_symmetry.space_group_name_H-M   'P 1'
#
loop_
_entity.id
_entity.type
_entity.pdbx_description
1 polymer ?
#
loop_
_entity_poly.entity_id
_entity_poly.type
_entity_poly.pdbx_seq_one_letter_code
_entity_poly.pdbx_strand_id
1 'polypeptide(L)'
;MSAGTPPTIVPDPDYRDGSREGRLRFSKRAEQHLRDELALHARKQCQEPMAAFAACAKENGMFVIFKCRALNNAMNACLSQYTSESKFEEWKQTRGLSLAEEA
;
A
#
# COMPACT_ATOMS: atom_id res chain seq x y z
N MET A 1 6.98 25.71 -32.08
CA MET A 1 6.95 25.45 -30.63
C MET A 1 5.51 25.12 -30.27
N SER A 2 5.28 23.92 -29.72
CA SER A 2 4.08 23.36 -29.09
C SER A 2 3.93 21.90 -29.51
N ALA A 3 4.61 21.01 -28.79
CA ALA A 3 4.35 19.58 -28.85
C ALA A 3 3.04 19.31 -28.09
N GLY A 4 1.98 18.97 -28.81
CA GLY A 4 0.74 18.49 -28.19
C GLY A 4 1.02 17.14 -27.52
N THR A 5 0.78 17.06 -26.22
CA THR A 5 0.92 15.83 -25.44
C THR A 5 -0.06 14.77 -25.99
N PRO A 6 0.38 13.53 -26.28
CA PRO A 6 -0.52 12.48 -26.77
C PRO A 6 -1.58 12.14 -25.70
N PRO A 7 -2.81 11.82 -26.10
CA PRO A 7 -3.83 11.37 -25.15
C PRO A 7 -3.36 10.08 -24.47
N THR A 8 -3.30 10.10 -23.14
CA THR A 8 -3.08 8.90 -22.34
C THR A 8 -4.28 7.98 -22.51
N ILE A 9 -4.14 6.97 -23.37
CA ILE A 9 -5.02 5.81 -23.39
C ILE A 9 -4.86 5.15 -22.03
N VAL A 10 -5.87 5.26 -21.17
CA VAL A 10 -5.96 4.45 -19.96
C VAL A 10 -6.56 3.13 -20.41
N PRO A 11 -5.80 2.03 -20.52
CA PRO A 11 -6.37 0.75 -20.91
C PRO A 11 -7.37 0.29 -19.85
N ASP A 12 -8.48 -0.29 -20.30
CA ASP A 12 -9.47 -0.95 -19.45
C ASP A 12 -8.79 -1.85 -18.40
N PRO A 13 -9.29 -1.90 -17.15
CA PRO A 13 -8.70 -2.70 -16.08
C PRO A 13 -8.65 -4.21 -16.40
N ASP A 14 -9.45 -4.68 -17.36
CA ASP A 14 -9.50 -6.08 -17.81
C ASP A 14 -8.73 -6.35 -19.14
N TYR A 15 -8.15 -5.32 -19.77
CA TYR A 15 -7.41 -5.52 -21.02
C TYR A 15 -6.03 -6.14 -20.77
N ARG A 16 -5.90 -7.45 -21.02
CA ARG A 16 -4.62 -8.17 -21.04
C ARG A 16 -4.00 -8.10 -22.43
N ASP A 17 -3.13 -7.13 -22.61
CA ASP A 17 -2.21 -7.10 -23.75
C ASP A 17 -1.18 -8.26 -23.62
N GLY A 18 -1.07 -9.11 -24.65
CA GLY A 18 -0.17 -10.28 -24.68
C GLY A 18 1.33 -9.95 -24.76
N SER A 19 1.68 -8.67 -24.83
CA SER A 19 3.07 -8.20 -24.86
C SER A 19 3.77 -8.43 -23.53
N ARG A 20 5.11 -8.47 -23.58
CA ARG A 20 5.95 -8.50 -22.37
C ARG A 20 5.65 -7.32 -21.43
N GLU A 21 5.42 -6.13 -21.98
CA GLU A 21 5.05 -4.93 -21.23
C GLU A 21 3.70 -5.11 -20.50
N GLY A 22 2.68 -5.62 -21.18
CA GLY A 22 1.38 -5.95 -20.58
C GLY A 22 1.48 -6.96 -19.43
N ARG A 23 2.26 -8.04 -19.62
CA ARG A 23 2.53 -9.04 -18.57
C ARG A 23 3.26 -8.46 -17.36
N LEU A 24 4.28 -7.61 -17.58
CA LEU A 24 5.00 -6.94 -16.49
C LEU A 24 4.10 -5.98 -15.72
N ARG A 25 3.22 -5.24 -16.40
CA ARG A 25 2.22 -4.36 -15.77
C ARG A 25 1.22 -5.14 -14.93
N PHE A 26 0.76 -6.28 -15.42
CA PHE A 26 -0.12 -7.18 -14.68
C PHE A 26 0.55 -7.68 -13.39
N SER A 27 1.81 -8.12 -13.48
CA SER A 27 2.59 -8.55 -12.31
C SER A 27 2.79 -7.42 -11.29
N LYS A 28 3.13 -6.20 -11.74
CA LYS A 28 3.26 -5.03 -10.84
C LYS A 28 1.95 -4.65 -10.16
N ARG A 29 0.82 -4.73 -10.87
CA ARG A 29 -0.51 -4.48 -10.29
C ARG A 29 -0.88 -5.54 -9.26
N ALA A 30 -0.60 -6.81 -9.55
CA ALA A 30 -0.83 -7.91 -8.60
C ALA A 30 0.01 -7.73 -7.33
N GLU A 31 1.29 -7.35 -7.47
CA GLU A 31 2.14 -7.05 -6.32
C GLU A 31 1.62 -5.85 -5.52
N GLN A 32 1.23 -4.76 -6.20
CA GLN A 32 0.65 -3.59 -5.54
C GLN A 32 -0.63 -3.94 -4.79
N HIS A 33 -1.51 -4.77 -5.36
CA HIS A 33 -2.72 -5.24 -4.69
C HIS A 33 -2.39 -5.99 -3.39
N LEU A 34 -1.39 -6.88 -3.41
CA LEU A 34 -0.94 -7.58 -2.21
C LEU A 34 -0.35 -6.62 -1.17
N ARG A 35 0.36 -5.57 -1.60
CA ARG A 35 0.87 -4.51 -0.71
C ARG A 35 -0.28 -3.71 -0.08
N ASP A 36 -1.33 -3.42 -0.85
CA ASP A 36 -2.50 -2.71 -0.36
C ASP A 36 -3.27 -3.54 0.69
N GLU A 37 -3.44 -4.85 0.44
CA GLU A 37 -4.01 -5.78 1.40
C GLU A 37 -3.19 -5.86 2.69
N LEU A 38 -1.87 -6.00 2.57
CA LEU A 38 -0.98 -6.03 3.73
C LEU A 38 -1.05 -4.72 4.52
N ALA A 39 -1.12 -3.58 3.84
CA ALA A 39 -1.28 -2.28 4.48
C ALA A 39 -2.64 -2.14 5.19
N LEU A 40 -3.71 -2.72 4.66
CA LEU A 40 -5.01 -2.79 5.35
C LEU A 40 -4.93 -3.68 6.59
N HIS A 41 -4.23 -4.81 6.50
CA HIS A 41 -3.99 -5.69 7.65
C HIS A 41 -3.19 -4.97 8.75
N ALA A 42 -2.08 -4.33 8.39
CA ALA A 42 -1.24 -3.57 9.32
C ALA A 42 -2.03 -2.46 10.03
N ARG A 43 -2.88 -1.72 9.30
CA ARG A 43 -3.74 -0.69 9.88
C ARG A 43 -4.73 -1.24 10.91
N LYS A 44 -5.23 -2.48 10.73
CA LYS A 44 -6.09 -3.13 11.72
C LYS A 44 -5.35 -3.51 13.00
N GLN A 45 -4.08 -3.93 12.90
CA GLN A 45 -3.27 -4.26 14.06
C GLN A 45 -2.80 -3.01 14.82
N CYS A 46 -2.54 -1.91 14.10
CA CYS A 46 -2.04 -0.66 14.67
C CYS A 46 -3.14 0.37 14.99
N GLN A 47 -4.39 -0.07 15.25
CA GLN A 47 -5.51 0.87 15.45
C GLN A 47 -5.29 1.84 16.61
N GLU A 48 -4.74 1.39 17.74
CA GLU A 48 -4.53 2.22 18.91
C GLU A 48 -3.55 3.38 18.65
N PRO A 49 -2.30 3.16 18.20
CA PRO A 49 -1.39 4.27 17.91
C PRO A 49 -1.86 5.14 16.73
N MET A 50 -2.60 4.56 15.77
CA MET A 50 -3.24 5.34 14.70
C MET A 50 -4.31 6.28 15.24
N ALA A 51 -5.17 5.81 16.15
CA ALA A 51 -6.21 6.63 16.76
C ALA A 51 -5.61 7.76 17.60
N ALA A 52 -4.55 7.47 18.37
CA ALA A 52 -3.84 8.48 19.15
C ALA A 52 -3.21 9.57 18.25
N PHE A 53 -2.54 9.17 17.17
CA PHE A 53 -2.00 10.11 16.19
C PHE A 53 -3.11 10.93 15.51
N ALA A 54 -4.20 10.30 15.10
CA ALA A 54 -5.33 10.97 14.46
C ALA A 54 -6.00 12.00 15.39
N ALA A 55 -6.16 11.69 16.67
CA ALA A 55 -6.68 12.61 17.67
C ALA A 55 -5.77 13.84 17.81
N CYS A 56 -4.46 13.64 17.97
CA CYS A 56 -3.49 14.73 18.06
C CYS A 56 -3.47 15.59 16.78
N ALA A 57 -3.52 14.96 15.60
CA ALA A 57 -3.54 15.66 14.32
C ALA A 57 -4.79 16.52 14.16
N LYS A 58 -5.95 16.02 14.58
CA LYS A 58 -7.22 16.76 14.56
C LYS A 58 -7.18 18.00 15.45
N GLU A 59 -6.53 17.91 16.61
CA GLU A 59 -6.40 19.03 17.56
C GLU A 59 -5.38 20.08 17.10
N ASN A 60 -4.24 19.65 16.56
CA ASN A 60 -3.11 20.54 16.29
C ASN A 60 -3.04 21.05 14.84
N GLY A 61 -3.78 20.45 13.91
CA GLY A 61 -3.87 20.87 12.51
C GLY A 61 -2.50 21.11 11.88
N MET A 62 -2.21 22.36 11.52
CA MET A 62 -0.94 22.77 10.90
C MET A 62 0.30 22.44 11.76
N PHE A 63 0.17 22.38 13.09
CA PHE A 63 1.27 22.11 14.01
C PHE A 63 1.52 20.61 14.27
N VAL A 64 0.83 19.70 13.57
CA VAL A 64 0.93 18.23 13.77
C VAL A 64 2.38 17.71 13.72
N ILE A 65 3.21 18.23 12.82
CA ILE A 65 4.59 17.76 12.62
C ILE A 65 5.44 18.01 13.86
N PHE A 66 5.17 19.11 14.58
CA PHE A 66 5.90 19.48 15.79
C PHE A 66 5.28 18.83 17.04
N LYS A 67 3.95 18.89 17.15
CA LYS A 67 3.23 18.50 18.37
C LYS A 67 2.96 17.00 18.47
N CYS A 68 2.80 16.32 17.35
CA CYS A 68 2.42 14.90 17.30
C CYS A 68 3.58 13.99 16.87
N ARG A 69 4.83 14.49 16.86
CA ARG A 69 6.00 13.74 16.39
C ARG A 69 6.19 12.40 17.12
N ALA A 70 5.99 12.39 18.44
CA ALA A 70 6.10 11.17 19.24
C ALA A 70 5.04 10.12 18.86
N LEU A 71 3.80 10.55 18.66
CA LEU A 71 2.69 9.68 18.24
C LEU A 71 2.87 9.18 16.81
N ASN A 72 3.37 10.02 15.91
CA ASN A 72 3.74 9.61 14.56
C ASN A 72 4.84 8.54 14.58
N ASN A 73 5.87 8.71 15.41
CA ASN A 73 6.94 7.72 15.55
C ASN A 73 6.40 6.39 16.11
N ALA A 74 5.52 6.43 17.12
CA ALA A 74 4.90 5.23 17.68
C ALA A 74 4.02 4.50 16.65
N MET A 75 3.21 5.25 15.89
CA MET A 75 2.40 4.71 14.79
C MET A 75 3.28 4.06 13.73
N ASN A 76 4.33 4.73 13.27
CA ASN A 76 5.24 4.20 12.26
C ASN A 76 6.01 2.98 12.76
N ALA A 77 6.44 2.97 14.02
CA ALA A 77 7.09 1.82 14.64
C ALA A 77 6.17 0.60 14.69
N CYS A 78 4.86 0.79 14.89
CA CYS A 78 3.89 -0.30 14.79
C CYS A 78 3.75 -0.77 13.33
N LEU A 79 3.47 0.14 12.40
CA LEU A 79 3.25 -0.21 10.99
C LEU A 79 4.45 -0.93 10.38
N SER A 80 5.67 -0.51 10.69
CA SER A 80 6.89 -1.12 10.16
C SER A 80 7.08 -2.58 10.57
N GLN A 81 6.45 -3.05 11.64
CA GLN A 81 6.49 -4.46 12.06
C GLN A 81 5.68 -5.37 11.14
N TYR A 82 4.72 -4.82 10.41
CA TYR A 82 3.80 -5.56 9.54
C TYR A 82 4.04 -5.28 8.05
N THR A 83 4.63 -4.14 7.71
CA THR A 83 4.83 -3.71 6.31
C THR A 83 6.29 -3.79 5.84
N SER A 84 7.16 -4.54 6.54
CA SER A 84 8.53 -4.76 6.08
C SER A 84 8.57 -5.66 4.84
N GLU A 85 9.66 -5.60 4.06
CA GLU A 85 9.84 -6.50 2.90
C GLU A 85 9.82 -7.97 3.32
N SER A 86 10.38 -8.32 4.49
CA SER A 86 10.30 -9.70 5.02
C SER A 86 8.86 -10.14 5.26
N LYS A 87 8.02 -9.26 5.84
CA LYS A 87 6.60 -9.54 6.05
C LYS A 87 5.81 -9.57 4.75
N PHE A 88 6.21 -8.78 3.77
CA PHE A 88 5.62 -8.83 2.45
C PHE A 88 5.91 -10.15 1.73
N GLU A 89 7.13 -10.68 1.83
CA GLU A 89 7.45 -12.02 1.30
C GLU A 89 6.64 -13.12 2.01
N GLU A 90 6.57 -13.08 3.35
CA GLU A 90 5.72 -14.00 4.13
C GLU A 90 4.24 -13.92 3.71
N TRP A 91 3.72 -12.71 3.48
CA TRP A 91 2.37 -12.46 3.02
C TRP A 91 2.11 -13.02 1.62
N LYS A 92 3.05 -12.82 0.70
CA LYS A 92 3.00 -13.41 -0.66
C LYS A 92 2.96 -14.93 -0.63
N GLN A 93 3.76 -15.56 0.24
CA GLN A 93 3.73 -17.03 0.39
C GLN A 93 2.38 -17.49 0.94
N THR A 94 1.86 -16.81 1.96
CA THR A 94 0.56 -17.16 2.58
C THR A 94 -0.58 -17.04 1.57
N ARG A 95 -0.62 -15.96 0.79
CA ARG A 95 -1.63 -15.74 -0.26
C ARG A 95 -1.40 -16.61 -1.51
N GLY A 96 -0.15 -16.90 -1.85
CA GLY A 96 0.20 -17.79 -2.96
C GLY A 96 -0.19 -19.24 -2.67
N LEU A 97 -0.07 -19.67 -1.41
CA LEU A 97 -0.58 -20.97 -0.94
C LEU A 97 -2.11 -21.03 -1.00
N SER A 98 -2.82 -19.97 -0.56
CA SER A 98 -4.29 -19.95 -0.63
C SER A 98 -4.82 -20.00 -2.07
N LEU A 99 -4.10 -19.46 -3.05
CA LEU A 99 -4.48 -19.55 -4.46
C LEU A 99 -4.21 -20.93 -5.09
N ALA A 100 -3.22 -21.67 -4.56
CA ALA A 100 -2.91 -23.01 -5.02
C ALA A 100 -3.84 -24.07 -4.39
N GLU A 101 -4.37 -23.82 -3.20
CA GLU A 101 -5.37 -24.67 -2.55
C GLU A 101 -6.79 -24.48 -3.12
N GLU A 102 -7.07 -23.32 -3.71
CA GLU A 102 -8.37 -23.00 -4.36
C GLU A 102 -8.42 -23.36 -5.86
N ALA A 103 -7.34 -23.90 -6.44
CA ALA A 103 -7.21 -24.29 -7.85
C ALA A 103 -7.24 -25.81 -8.06
#